data_AF-A0A7Z9ZZA8-F1
#
_entry.id   AF-A0A7Z9ZZA8-F1
#
_cell.length_a   1.000
_cell.length_b   1.000
_cell.length_c   1.000
_cell.angle_alpha   90.00
_cell.angle_beta   90.00
_cell.angle_gamma   90.00
#
_symmetry.space_group_name_H-M   'P 1'
#
loop_
_entity.id
_entity.type
_entity.pdbx_description
1 polymer ?
#
loop_
_entity_poly.entity_id
_entity_poly.type
_entity_poly.pdbx_seq_one_letter_code
_entity_poly.pdbx_strand_id
1 'polypeptide(L)'
;MPEGVRALPWAPWLLTLLTWGPFIFAFYFAGLCLTVILRRQWVEYERLFFPLARLPLELAERGESLLREKLLWAGAAIPIFLHLISGLGRIYSFMPKLRLELIPIDQMFTGKPWIAIRPFTLSIYFSLIGFAYLGGVDVPLSMWLFFVLFKLECVIGCAFGWTMGETRSLSSDEFPLIVGQQTGSI
;
A
#
# COMPACT_ATOMS: atom_id res chain seq x y z
N MET A 1 5.20 -36.34 -28.54
CA MET A 1 5.65 -34.95 -28.26
C MET A 1 4.45 -34.05 -28.52
N PRO A 2 4.01 -33.19 -27.58
CA PRO A 2 2.76 -32.46 -27.76
C PRO A 2 2.91 -31.40 -28.85
N GLU A 3 1.93 -31.36 -29.74
CA GLU A 3 1.80 -30.40 -30.83
C GLU A 3 1.43 -29.01 -30.29
N GLY A 4 2.02 -27.94 -30.85
CA GLY A 4 1.39 -26.61 -30.79
C GLY A 4 2.14 -25.46 -30.12
N VAL A 5 3.47 -25.36 -30.24
CA VAL A 5 4.12 -24.05 -30.05
C VAL A 5 3.88 -23.23 -31.33
N ARG A 6 2.69 -22.63 -31.45
CA ARG A 6 2.43 -21.61 -32.48
C ARG A 6 3.30 -20.40 -32.18
N ALA A 7 4.03 -19.90 -33.19
CA ALA A 7 4.77 -18.66 -33.05
C ALA A 7 3.81 -17.53 -32.63
N LEU A 8 4.17 -16.80 -31.57
CA LEU A 8 3.41 -15.65 -31.10
C LEU A 8 3.30 -14.61 -32.24
N PRO A 9 2.09 -14.18 -32.63
CA PRO A 9 1.93 -13.18 -33.68
C PRO A 9 2.37 -11.82 -33.13
N TRP A 10 3.58 -11.37 -33.49
CA TRP A 10 4.16 -10.10 -33.00
C TRP A 10 3.53 -8.85 -33.63
N ALA A 11 2.92 -8.97 -34.81
CA ALA A 11 2.41 -7.83 -35.56
C ALA A 11 1.35 -6.99 -34.81
N PRO A 12 0.35 -7.58 -34.11
CA PRO A 12 -0.61 -6.82 -33.30
C PRO A 12 0.04 -6.08 -32.12
N TRP A 13 1.04 -6.71 -31.49
CA TRP A 13 1.76 -6.10 -30.36
C TRP A 13 2.58 -4.89 -30.80
N LEU A 14 3.18 -4.95 -32.00
CA LEU A 14 3.97 -3.85 -32.54
C LEU A 14 3.10 -2.60 -32.78
N LEU A 15 1.88 -2.79 -33.29
CA LEU A 15 0.93 -1.67 -33.46
C LEU A 15 0.57 -1.03 -32.12
N THR A 16 0.28 -1.83 -31.09
CA THR A 16 0.00 -1.32 -29.75
C THR A 16 1.20 -0.58 -29.17
N LEU A 17 2.41 -1.13 -29.29
CA LEU A 17 3.64 -0.49 -28.80
C LEU A 17 3.96 0.81 -29.53
N LEU A 18 3.74 0.89 -30.84
CA LEU A 18 3.98 2.12 -31.60
C LEU A 18 2.94 3.20 -31.34
N THR A 19 1.71 2.82 -30.99
CA THR A 19 0.63 3.77 -30.69
C THR A 19 0.77 4.32 -29.27
N TRP A 20 1.02 3.45 -28.29
CA TRP A 20 1.07 3.82 -26.86
C TRP A 20 2.47 4.14 -26.36
N GLY A 21 3.51 3.59 -26.99
CA GLY A 21 4.90 3.77 -26.60
C GLY A 21 5.34 5.23 -26.55
N PRO A 22 5.09 6.05 -27.59
CA PRO A 22 5.44 7.47 -27.57
C PRO A 22 4.73 8.24 -26.45
N PHE A 23 3.46 7.92 -26.19
CA PHE A 23 2.69 8.54 -25.10
C PHE A 23 3.26 8.16 -23.73
N ILE A 24 3.50 6.87 -23.50
CA ILE A 24 4.11 6.36 -22.26
C ILE A 24 5.49 6.99 -22.07
N PHE A 25 6.31 7.01 -23.12
CA PHE A 25 7.63 7.62 -23.09
C PHE A 25 7.55 9.11 -22.76
N ALA A 26 6.67 9.87 -23.42
CA ALA A 26 6.48 11.30 -23.16
C ALA A 26 6.01 11.55 -21.71
N PHE A 27 5.11 10.71 -21.19
CA PHE A 27 4.64 10.79 -19.81
C PHE A 27 5.79 10.58 -18.81
N TYR A 28 6.57 9.51 -18.97
CA TYR A 28 7.74 9.27 -18.11
C TYR A 28 8.81 10.35 -18.27
N PHE A 29 9.05 10.83 -19.49
CA PHE A 29 10.00 11.90 -19.76
C PHE A 29 9.58 13.20 -19.07
N ALA A 30 8.31 13.58 -19.17
CA ALA A 30 7.77 14.74 -18.46
C ALA A 30 7.88 14.57 -16.94
N GLY A 31 7.61 13.38 -16.40
CA GLY A 31 7.82 13.06 -14.98
C GLY A 31 9.29 13.18 -14.55
N LEU A 32 10.23 12.75 -15.39
CA LEU A 32 11.66 12.93 -15.15
C LEU A 32 12.06 14.40 -15.18
N CYS A 33 11.58 15.18 -16.16
CA CYS A 33 11.82 16.63 -16.22
C CYS A 33 11.30 17.32 -14.96
N LEU A 34 10.08 16.98 -14.52
CA LEU A 34 9.50 17.51 -13.30
C LEU A 34 10.34 17.14 -12.07
N THR A 35 10.77 15.89 -11.98
CA THR A 35 11.65 15.42 -10.89
C THR A 35 12.96 16.19 -10.87
N VAL A 36 13.57 16.48 -12.03
CA VAL A 36 14.81 17.26 -12.11
C VAL A 36 14.61 18.70 -11.66
N ILE A 37 13.51 19.35 -12.07
CA ILE A 37 13.16 20.72 -11.67
C ILE A 37 12.90 20.79 -10.16
N LEU A 38 12.08 19.88 -9.63
CA LEU A 38 11.68 19.85 -8.22
C LEU A 38 12.75 19.26 -7.30
N ARG A 39 13.70 18.49 -7.83
CA ARG A 39 14.78 17.85 -7.04
C ARG A 39 15.48 18.86 -6.13
N ARG A 40 15.82 20.05 -6.66
CA ARG A 40 16.53 21.06 -5.87
C ARG A 40 15.66 21.60 -4.74
N GLN A 41 14.40 21.90 -5.04
CA GLN A 41 13.42 22.35 -4.06
C GLN A 41 13.23 21.32 -2.94
N TRP A 42 13.00 20.06 -3.33
CA TRP A 42 12.77 18.97 -2.41
C TRP A 42 13.97 18.66 -1.54
N VAL A 43 15.17 18.61 -2.11
CA VAL A 43 16.39 18.26 -1.36
C VAL A 43 16.84 19.40 -0.46
N GLU A 44 16.91 20.63 -0.97
CA GLU A 44 17.52 21.77 -0.26
C GLU A 44 16.55 22.44 0.71
N TYR A 45 15.30 22.65 0.29
CA TYR A 45 14.33 23.46 1.04
C TYR A 45 13.34 22.61 1.85
N GLU A 46 12.79 21.55 1.25
CA GLU A 46 11.83 20.67 1.93
C GLU A 46 12.49 19.50 2.67
N ARG A 47 13.81 19.32 2.51
CA ARG A 47 14.60 18.21 3.09
C ARG A 47 13.91 16.87 2.91
N LEU A 48 13.42 16.63 1.69
CA LEU A 48 12.72 15.41 1.33
C LEU A 48 13.58 14.23 1.75
N PHE A 49 13.00 13.47 2.65
CA PHE A 49 13.68 12.38 3.28
C PHE A 49 13.75 11.21 2.29
N PHE A 50 14.94 10.66 2.05
CA PHE A 50 15.16 9.52 1.14
C PHE A 50 15.34 8.23 1.96
N PRO A 51 14.26 7.65 2.52
CA PRO A 51 14.36 6.50 3.42
C PRO A 51 15.03 5.29 2.77
N LEU A 52 14.76 5.07 1.48
CA LEU A 52 15.33 3.97 0.71
C LEU A 52 16.84 4.11 0.47
N ALA A 53 17.38 5.33 0.51
CA ALA A 53 18.81 5.57 0.34
C ALA A 53 19.61 5.32 1.62
N ARG A 54 18.98 5.34 2.81
CA ARG A 54 19.67 5.13 4.10
C ARG A 54 20.30 3.74 4.19
N LEU A 55 19.54 2.69 3.90
CA LEU A 55 20.01 1.32 4.00
C LEU A 55 21.25 1.03 3.13
N PRO A 56 21.29 1.35 1.82
CA PRO A 56 22.48 1.14 1.01
C PRO A 56 23.66 2.02 1.42
N LEU A 57 23.43 3.24 1.94
CA LEU A 57 24.49 4.08 2.49
C LEU A 57 25.09 3.47 3.76
N GLU A 58 24.27 2.99 4.69
CA GLU A 58 24.74 2.30 5.90
C GLU A 58 25.49 1.01 5.57
N LEU A 59 25.05 0.26 4.55
CA LEU A 59 25.76 -0.91 4.04
C LEU A 59 27.11 -0.54 3.40
N ALA A 60 27.20 0.58 2.68
CA ALA A 60 28.45 1.05 2.10
C ALA A 60 29.47 1.47 3.17
N GLU A 61 29.01 2.08 4.26
CA GLU A 61 29.89 2.54 5.35
C GLU A 61 30.24 1.45 6.36
N ARG A 62 29.29 0.56 6.69
CA ARG A 62 29.41 -0.40 7.81
C ARG A 62 29.03 -1.83 7.45
N GLY A 63 29.01 -2.18 6.16
CA GLY A 63 28.46 -3.45 5.66
C GLY A 63 28.87 -4.70 6.45
N GLU A 64 30.17 -4.87 6.73
CA GLU A 64 30.63 -6.04 7.49
C GLU A 64 30.14 -6.07 8.94
N SER A 65 30.06 -4.91 9.61
CA SER A 65 29.57 -4.81 10.98
C SER A 65 28.06 -5.01 11.02
N LEU A 66 27.34 -4.38 10.09
CA LEU A 66 25.88 -4.42 10.01
C LEU A 66 25.39 -5.84 9.69
N LEU A 67 26.06 -6.56 8.80
CA LEU A 67 25.74 -7.96 8.49
C LEU A 67 26.15 -8.94 9.61
N ARG A 68 26.98 -8.53 10.57
CA ARG A 68 27.29 -9.34 11.77
C ARG A 68 26.26 -9.13 12.88
N GLU A 69 25.44 -8.08 12.80
CA GLU A 69 24.43 -7.80 13.83
C GLU A 69 23.34 -8.87 13.86
N LYS A 70 23.25 -9.56 14.99
CA LYS A 70 22.24 -10.62 15.20
C LYS A 70 20.82 -10.06 15.16
N LEU A 71 20.64 -8.80 15.56
CA LEU A 71 19.34 -8.13 15.57
C LEU A 71 18.81 -7.92 14.15
N LEU A 72 19.68 -7.58 13.19
CA LEU A 72 19.32 -7.45 11.78
C LEU A 72 18.77 -8.78 11.25
N TRP A 73 19.49 -9.87 11.51
CA TRP A 73 19.08 -11.21 11.08
C TRP A 73 17.83 -11.71 11.79
N ALA A 74 17.67 -11.41 13.09
CA ALA A 74 16.45 -11.73 13.83
C ALA A 74 15.24 -11.00 13.23
N GLY A 75 15.37 -9.71 12.93
CA GLY A 75 14.34 -8.91 12.27
C GLY A 75 14.01 -9.40 10.86
N ALA A 76 15.01 -9.82 10.08
CA ALA A 76 14.82 -10.37 8.73
C ALA A 76 14.24 -11.80 8.74
N ALA A 77 14.58 -12.61 9.75
CA ALA A 77 14.15 -14.00 9.82
C ALA A 77 12.63 -14.13 9.97
N ILE A 78 11.98 -13.24 10.71
CA ILE A 78 10.52 -13.24 10.95
C ILE A 78 9.74 -13.16 9.63
N PRO A 79 9.87 -12.11 8.80
CA PRO A 79 9.14 -12.02 7.55
C PRO A 79 9.55 -13.11 6.56
N ILE A 80 10.84 -13.47 6.49
CA ILE A 80 11.31 -14.56 5.62
C ILE A 80 10.59 -15.87 5.97
N PHE A 81 10.54 -16.23 7.25
CA PHE A 81 9.90 -17.45 7.72
C PHE A 81 8.39 -17.45 7.44
N LEU A 82 7.70 -16.34 7.74
CA LEU A 82 6.26 -16.22 7.53
C LEU A 82 5.90 -16.26 6.03
N HIS A 83 6.65 -15.57 5.18
CA HIS A 83 6.46 -15.63 3.74
C HIS A 83 6.80 -17.00 3.17
N LEU A 84 7.82 -17.67 3.71
CA LEU A 84 8.19 -19.02 3.29
C LEU A 84 7.07 -20.02 3.62
N ILE A 85 6.51 -19.99 4.84
CA ILE A 85 5.36 -20.84 5.21
C ILE A 85 4.15 -20.51 4.34
N SER A 86 3.81 -19.23 4.17
CA SER A 86 2.68 -18.81 3.34
C SER A 86 2.84 -19.21 1.87
N GLY A 87 4.06 -19.13 1.33
CA GLY A 87 4.41 -19.56 -0.02
C GLY A 87 4.34 -21.08 -0.18
N LEU A 88 4.92 -21.83 0.77
CA LEU A 88 4.86 -23.29 0.78
C LEU A 88 3.42 -23.80 0.93
N GLY A 89 2.58 -23.18 1.76
CA GLY A 89 1.16 -23.51 1.90
C GLY A 89 0.31 -23.20 0.66
N ARG A 90 0.80 -22.41 -0.29
CA ARG A 90 0.17 -22.24 -1.61
C ARG A 90 0.50 -23.38 -2.56
N ILE A 91 1.71 -23.93 -2.47
CA ILE A 91 2.17 -25.04 -3.33
C ILE A 91 1.69 -26.38 -2.78
N TYR A 92 1.81 -26.58 -1.46
CA TYR A 92 1.53 -27.83 -0.77
C TYR A 92 0.29 -27.69 0.12
N SER A 93 -0.75 -28.47 -0.17
CA SER A 93 -2.02 -28.42 0.56
C SER A 93 -1.95 -28.94 2.01
N PHE A 94 -0.87 -29.61 2.41
CA PHE A 94 -0.69 -30.08 3.79
C PHE A 94 -0.21 -28.99 4.76
N MET A 95 0.36 -27.89 4.23
CA MET A 95 0.89 -26.81 5.04
C MET A 95 -0.19 -25.75 5.34
N PRO A 96 -0.23 -25.19 6.56
CA PRO A 96 -1.25 -24.21 6.93
C PRO A 96 -1.11 -22.93 6.10
N LYS A 97 -2.23 -22.48 5.52
CA LYS A 97 -2.28 -21.20 4.79
C LYS A 97 -2.37 -20.05 5.78
N LEU A 98 -1.23 -19.44 6.09
CA LEU A 98 -1.20 -18.22 6.89
C LEU A 98 -1.70 -17.04 6.05
N ARG A 99 -2.91 -16.55 6.37
CA ARG A 99 -3.49 -15.33 5.78
C ARG A 99 -3.21 -14.16 6.71
N LEU A 100 -2.24 -13.33 6.34
CA LEU A 100 -1.85 -12.11 7.06
C LEU A 100 -2.58 -10.87 6.53
N GLU A 101 -3.48 -11.03 5.57
CA GLU A 101 -4.19 -9.98 4.87
C GLU A 101 -5.69 -10.06 5.17
N LEU A 102 -6.33 -8.90 5.30
CA LEU A 102 -7.79 -8.75 5.44
C LEU A 102 -8.36 -9.50 6.66
N ILE A 103 -7.65 -9.52 7.79
CA ILE A 103 -8.12 -10.16 9.02
C ILE A 103 -9.25 -9.29 9.59
N PRO A 104 -10.52 -9.75 9.61
CA PRO A 104 -11.62 -8.94 10.11
C PRO A 104 -11.54 -8.84 11.62
N ILE A 105 -11.35 -7.63 12.14
CA ILE A 105 -11.33 -7.32 13.57
C ILE A 105 -12.55 -6.47 13.98
N ASP A 106 -13.53 -6.41 13.08
CA ASP A 106 -14.72 -5.58 13.16
C ASP A 106 -15.95 -6.33 13.71
N GLN A 107 -15.79 -7.62 14.02
CA GLN A 107 -16.88 -8.52 14.43
C GLN A 107 -17.59 -8.08 15.72
N MET A 108 -16.91 -7.31 16.57
CA MET A 108 -17.47 -6.78 17.82
C MET A 108 -18.41 -5.60 17.60
N PHE A 109 -18.40 -4.96 16.42
CA PHE A 109 -19.18 -3.77 16.11
C PHE A 109 -20.50 -4.12 15.41
N THR A 110 -21.47 -4.60 16.16
CA THR A 110 -22.78 -5.04 15.61
C THR A 110 -23.92 -4.04 15.85
N GLY A 111 -23.87 -3.25 16.92
CA GLY A 111 -24.90 -2.27 17.26
C GLY A 111 -24.68 -0.90 16.63
N LYS A 112 -25.77 -0.16 16.33
CA LYS A 112 -25.68 1.28 16.00
C LYS A 112 -25.23 2.08 17.23
N PRO A 113 -24.41 3.13 17.08
CA PRO A 113 -23.82 3.62 15.83
C PRO A 113 -22.53 2.89 15.43
N TRP A 114 -21.96 2.06 16.30
CA TRP A 114 -20.64 1.42 16.12
C TRP A 114 -20.50 0.54 14.87
N ILE A 115 -21.59 0.00 14.35
CA ILE A 115 -21.64 -0.74 13.07
C ILE A 115 -21.04 0.06 11.90
N ALA A 116 -21.05 1.38 11.99
CA ALA A 116 -20.39 2.34 11.09
C ALA A 116 -18.87 2.15 10.93
N ILE A 117 -18.19 1.54 11.91
CA ILE A 117 -16.73 1.33 11.85
C ILE A 117 -16.37 0.29 10.76
N ARG A 118 -17.33 -0.55 10.35
CA ARG A 118 -17.11 -1.64 9.40
C ARG A 118 -16.96 -1.10 7.97
N PRO A 119 -16.08 -1.69 7.13
CA PRO A 119 -15.14 -2.76 7.46
C PRO A 119 -13.92 -2.24 8.24
N PHE A 120 -13.47 -3.01 9.23
CA PHE A 120 -12.23 -2.77 9.96
C PHE A 120 -11.38 -4.05 9.89
N THR A 121 -10.42 -4.04 8.97
CA THR A 121 -9.58 -5.20 8.67
C THR A 121 -8.12 -4.90 8.94
N LEU A 122 -7.43 -5.85 9.55
CA LEU A 122 -5.99 -5.78 9.76
C LEU A 122 -5.26 -6.52 8.64
N SER A 123 -4.34 -5.84 7.98
CA SER A 123 -3.42 -6.44 7.01
C SER A 123 -1.99 -6.16 7.43
N ILE A 124 -1.22 -7.22 7.64
CA ILE A 124 0.18 -7.14 8.08
C ILE A 124 1.07 -7.36 6.86
N TYR A 125 1.56 -6.26 6.30
CA TYR A 125 2.52 -6.26 5.20
C TYR A 125 3.94 -5.98 5.73
N PHE A 126 4.74 -7.03 5.92
CA PHE A 126 6.10 -6.87 6.46
C PHE A 126 7.00 -5.96 5.60
N SER A 127 6.83 -5.98 4.28
CA SER A 127 7.52 -5.06 3.37
C SER A 127 7.16 -3.61 3.64
N LEU A 128 5.87 -3.31 3.86
CA LEU A 128 5.39 -1.97 4.19
C LEU A 128 5.89 -1.52 5.56
N ILE A 129 5.94 -2.43 6.54
CA ILE A 129 6.51 -2.15 7.87
C ILE A 129 7.99 -1.77 7.74
N GLY A 130 8.77 -2.51 6.94
CA GLY A 130 10.17 -2.19 6.67
C GLY A 130 10.33 -0.83 5.98
N PHE A 131 9.47 -0.53 5.01
CA PHE A 131 9.47 0.77 4.33
C PHE A 131 9.11 1.92 5.28
N ALA A 132 8.05 1.76 6.08
CA ALA A 132 7.60 2.74 7.06
C ALA A 132 8.64 2.96 8.17
N TYR A 133 9.39 1.93 8.56
CA TYR A 133 10.50 2.03 9.50
C TYR A 133 11.65 2.87 8.94
N LEU A 134 11.99 2.69 7.66
CA LEU A 134 13.01 3.51 7.02
C LEU A 134 12.55 4.96 6.88
N GLY A 135 11.24 5.17 6.71
CA GLY A 135 10.54 6.45 6.64
C GLY A 135 10.49 7.24 7.95
N GLY A 136 9.97 8.46 7.87
CA GLY A 136 9.63 9.24 9.07
C GLY A 136 8.33 8.72 9.71
N VAL A 137 8.26 8.71 11.04
CA VAL A 137 7.07 8.29 11.81
C VAL A 137 5.84 9.16 11.50
N ASP A 138 6.06 10.38 11.02
CA ASP A 138 4.99 11.35 10.71
C ASP A 138 4.02 10.84 9.64
N VAL A 139 4.51 10.09 8.66
CA VAL A 139 3.68 9.55 7.56
C VAL A 139 2.69 8.50 8.05
N PRO A 140 3.12 7.37 8.65
CA PRO A 140 2.19 6.37 9.16
C PRO A 140 1.30 6.93 10.29
N LEU A 141 1.82 7.86 11.11
CA LEU A 141 1.01 8.55 12.11
C LEU A 141 -0.12 9.35 11.49
N SER A 142 0.18 10.14 10.45
CA SER A 142 -0.83 10.93 9.73
C SER A 142 -1.87 10.01 9.09
N MET A 143 -1.44 8.98 8.37
CA MET A 143 -2.34 8.00 7.76
C MET A 143 -3.26 7.35 8.80
N TRP A 144 -2.69 6.92 9.94
CA TRP A 144 -3.47 6.33 11.03
C TRP A 144 -4.45 7.33 11.65
N LEU A 145 -4.02 8.57 11.90
CA LEU A 145 -4.87 9.62 12.46
C LEU A 145 -6.04 9.94 11.53
N PHE A 146 -5.79 10.17 10.25
CA PHE A 146 -6.84 10.45 9.27
C PHE A 146 -7.80 9.27 9.10
N PHE A 147 -7.28 8.04 9.15
CA PHE A 147 -8.12 6.85 9.14
C PHE A 147 -9.04 6.78 10.37
N VAL A 148 -8.53 7.07 11.57
CA VAL A 148 -9.35 7.12 12.79
C VAL A 148 -10.38 8.24 12.72
N LEU A 149 -10.00 9.44 12.26
CA LEU A 149 -10.92 10.57 12.06
C LEU A 149 -12.04 10.21 11.09
N PHE A 150 -11.71 9.59 9.96
CA PHE A 150 -12.68 9.10 8.99
C PHE A 150 -13.68 8.11 9.60
N LYS A 151 -13.18 7.15 10.41
CA LYS A 151 -14.05 6.19 11.11
C LYS A 151 -14.92 6.87 12.19
N LEU A 152 -14.43 7.93 12.82
CA LEU A 152 -15.22 8.71 13.77
C LEU A 152 -16.34 9.49 13.07
N GLU A 153 -16.07 10.14 11.94
CA GLU A 153 -17.08 10.81 11.11
C GLU A 153 -18.20 9.84 10.70
N CYS A 154 -17.80 8.65 10.26
CA CYS A 154 -18.67 7.51 9.98
C CYS A 154 -19.61 7.16 11.16
N VAL A 155 -19.06 7.02 12.37
CA VAL A 155 -19.83 6.71 13.59
C VAL A 155 -20.79 7.86 13.96
N ILE A 156 -20.31 9.10 13.88
CA ILE A 156 -21.12 10.29 14.17
C ILE A 156 -22.29 10.38 13.19
N GLY A 157 -22.05 10.18 11.89
CA GLY A 157 -23.11 10.16 10.89
C GLY A 157 -24.16 9.09 11.19
N CYS A 158 -23.72 7.88 11.53
CA CYS A 158 -24.65 6.81 11.93
C CYS A 158 -25.46 7.16 13.20
N ALA A 159 -24.85 7.86 14.17
CA ALA A 159 -25.53 8.32 15.37
C ALA A 159 -26.63 9.35 15.07
N PHE A 160 -26.43 10.21 14.07
CA PHE A 160 -27.45 11.15 13.57
C PHE A 160 -28.50 10.51 12.65
N GLY A 161 -28.41 9.19 12.41
CA GLY A 161 -29.34 8.46 11.55
C GLY A 161 -28.93 8.45 10.08
N TRP A 162 -27.77 9.01 9.73
CA TRP A 162 -27.28 8.95 8.35
C TRP A 162 -26.84 7.55 7.97
N THR A 163 -27.26 7.13 6.78
CA THR A 163 -26.87 5.85 6.20
C THR A 163 -25.56 6.01 5.43
N MET A 164 -24.72 4.98 5.48
CA MET A 164 -23.50 4.94 4.68
C MET A 164 -23.83 4.46 3.28
N GLY A 165 -23.74 5.36 2.31
CA GLY A 165 -24.05 5.11 0.91
C GLY A 165 -23.60 6.27 0.03
N GLU A 166 -23.66 6.08 -1.29
CA GLU A 166 -23.49 7.15 -2.27
C GLU A 166 -24.82 7.38 -3.00
N THR A 167 -25.63 8.31 -2.49
CA THR A 167 -26.84 8.79 -3.16
C THR A 167 -26.61 10.23 -3.58
N ARG A 168 -26.69 10.50 -4.88
CA ARG A 168 -26.58 11.86 -5.46
C ARG A 168 -27.84 12.71 -5.24
N SER A 169 -28.68 12.34 -4.28
CA SER A 169 -29.95 13.03 -3.99
C SER A 169 -29.73 14.08 -2.91
N LEU A 170 -30.19 15.31 -3.17
CA LEU A 170 -30.16 16.43 -2.24
C LEU A 170 -31.03 16.21 -0.98
N SER A 171 -31.93 15.23 -1.02
CA SER A 171 -32.85 14.89 0.07
C SER A 171 -32.57 13.52 0.69
N SER A 172 -31.35 12.99 0.52
CA SER A 172 -30.98 11.69 1.11
C SER A 172 -30.52 11.86 2.56
N ASP A 173 -30.89 10.90 3.41
CA ASP A 173 -30.34 10.76 4.75
C ASP A 173 -28.95 10.09 4.71
N GLU A 174 -28.14 10.38 3.69
CA GLU A 174 -26.81 9.79 3.52
C GLU A 174 -25.71 10.82 3.78
N PHE A 175 -24.60 10.34 4.33
CA PHE A 175 -23.45 11.21 4.63
C PHE A 175 -22.85 11.76 3.32
N PRO A 176 -22.77 13.09 3.12
CA PRO A 176 -22.28 13.64 1.88
C PRO A 176 -20.79 13.33 1.66
N LEU A 177 -20.45 12.78 0.49
CA LEU A 177 -19.08 12.67 -0.04
C LEU A 177 -18.08 11.79 0.77
N ILE A 178 -18.58 10.90 1.64
CA ILE A 178 -17.73 10.00 2.47
C ILE A 178 -16.76 9.17 1.60
N VAL A 179 -17.19 8.70 0.42
CA VAL A 179 -16.37 7.92 -0.52
C VAL A 179 -15.34 8.80 -1.23
N GLY A 180 -15.67 10.07 -1.52
CA GLY A 180 -14.74 11.02 -2.15
C GLY A 180 -13.54 11.33 -1.25
N GLN A 181 -13.71 11.29 0.07
CA GLN A 181 -12.62 11.44 1.04
C GLN A 181 -11.69 10.22 1.10
N GLN A 182 -12.13 9.04 0.62
CA GLN A 182 -11.31 7.82 0.63
C GLN A 182 -10.22 7.80 -0.46
N THR A 183 -10.18 8.81 -1.35
CA THR A 183 -9.21 8.88 -2.47
C THR A 183 -7.74 8.96 -2.01
N GLY A 184 -7.48 9.20 -0.72
CA GLY A 184 -6.14 9.10 -0.11
C GLY A 184 -5.87 7.83 0.70
N SER A 185 -6.82 6.89 0.76
CA SER A 185 -6.84 5.74 1.67
C SER A 185 -6.75 4.36 0.99
N ILE A 186 -6.64 4.30 -0.34
CA ILE A 186 -6.55 3.06 -1.13
C ILE A 186 -5.18 2.89 -1.78
#